data_AF-A0A2J7VS22-F1
#
_entry.id   AF-A0A2J7VS22-F1
#
_cell.length_a   1.000
_cell.length_b   1.000
_cell.length_c   1.000
_cell.angle_alpha   90.00
_cell.angle_beta   90.00
_cell.angle_gamma   90.00
#
_symmetry.space_group_name_H-M   'P 1'
#
loop_
_entity.id
_entity.type
_entity.pdbx_description
1 polymer ?
#
loop_
_entity_poly.entity_id
_entity_poly.type
_entity_poly.pdbx_seq_one_letter_code
_entity_poly.pdbx_strand_id
1 'polypeptide(L)'
;MATFFKTSRLWVVDYTWRGKPRRWFKALPEGADGPTLLAAELMDVHGPLARVVEIRPASPQEETDYLRGNLPKNILCPTGRRGSP
;
A
#
# COMPACT_ATOMS: atom_id res chain seq x y z
N MET A 1 19.94 -4.85 20.25
CA MET A 1 18.71 -5.47 19.70
C MET A 1 17.69 -4.34 19.61
N ALA A 2 17.53 -3.72 18.45
CA ALA A 2 16.70 -2.52 18.33
C ALA A 2 15.22 -2.91 18.40
N THR A 3 14.55 -2.52 19.48
CA THR A 3 13.10 -2.65 19.63
C THR A 3 12.44 -1.64 18.71
N PHE A 4 12.31 -1.98 17.43
CA PHE A 4 11.48 -1.23 16.49
C PHE A 4 10.04 -1.48 16.91
N PHE A 5 9.45 -0.54 17.65
CA PHE A 5 8.01 -0.51 17.84
C PHE A 5 7.37 -0.45 16.45
N LYS A 6 6.83 -1.58 16.00
CA LYS A 6 6.17 -1.75 14.71
C LYS A 6 4.78 -1.09 14.80
N THR A 7 4.72 0.21 15.06
CA THR A 7 3.46 0.98 15.19
C THR A 7 2.75 1.15 13.86
N SER A 8 3.09 0.37 12.84
CA SER A 8 2.50 0.44 11.52
C SER A 8 2.23 -0.97 10.98
N ARG A 9 1.03 -1.15 10.43
CA ARG A 9 0.63 -2.36 9.72
C ARG A 9 0.72 -2.13 8.23
N LEU A 10 1.32 -3.07 7.50
CA LEU A 10 1.34 -3.04 6.05
C LEU A 10 0.02 -3.55 5.49
N TRP A 11 -0.53 -2.82 4.53
CA TRP A 11 -1.76 -3.13 3.80
C TRP A 11 -1.46 -3.34 2.33
N VAL A 12 -2.22 -4.25 1.73
CA VAL A 12 -2.26 -4.54 0.30
C VAL A 12 -3.58 -4.06 -0.24
N VAL A 13 -3.52 -3.25 -1.28
CA VAL A 13 -4.66 -2.75 -2.04
C VAL A 13 -4.57 -3.32 -3.44
N ASP A 14 -5.42 -4.29 -3.72
CA ASP A 14 -5.63 -4.79 -5.06
C ASP A 14 -6.76 -3.99 -5.70
N TYR A 15 -6.49 -3.41 -6.87
CA TYR A 15 -7.43 -2.55 -7.57
C TYR A 15 -7.26 -2.67 -9.09
N THR A 16 -8.26 -2.23 -9.83
CA THR A 16 -8.13 -2.03 -11.28
C THR A 16 -8.05 -0.54 -11.57
N TRP A 17 -7.17 -0.14 -12.48
CA TRP A 17 -7.11 1.22 -12.99
C TRP A 17 -7.16 1.18 -14.51
N ARG A 18 -8.18 1.82 -15.10
CA ARG A 18 -8.46 1.76 -16.55
C ARG A 18 -8.52 0.31 -17.07
N GLY A 19 -9.14 -0.58 -16.28
CA GLY A 19 -9.28 -2.00 -16.60
C GLY A 19 -8.02 -2.86 -16.42
N LYS A 20 -6.88 -2.29 -16.00
CA LYS A 20 -5.65 -3.04 -15.74
C LYS A 20 -5.50 -3.33 -14.25
N PRO A 21 -5.21 -4.59 -13.85
CA PRO A 21 -4.96 -4.92 -12.45
C PRO A 21 -3.69 -4.24 -11.95
N ARG A 22 -3.76 -3.72 -10.74
CA ARG A 22 -2.69 -3.03 -10.03
C ARG A 22 -2.71 -3.46 -8.57
N ARG A 23 -1.53 -3.52 -7.98
CA ARG A 23 -1.35 -3.81 -6.56
C ARG A 23 -0.54 -2.70 -5.92
N TRP A 24 -1.04 -2.17 -4.82
CA TRP A 24 -0.41 -1.11 -4.06
C TRP A 24 -0.19 -1.58 -2.62
N PHE A 25 0.98 -1.25 -2.07
CA PHE A 25 1.35 -1.55 -0.69
C PHE A 25 1.49 -0.24 0.07
N LYS A 26 0.85 -0.15 1.25
CA LYS A 26 0.96 1.03 2.10
C LYS A 26 1.02 0.64 3.57
N ALA A 27 2.00 1.20 4.28
CA ALA A 27 2.06 1.12 5.73
C ALA A 27 1.16 2.20 6.33
N LEU A 28 0.29 1.80 7.25
CA LEU A 28 -0.56 2.70 8.03
C LEU A 28 -0.28 2.51 9.52
N PRO A 29 -0.50 3.53 10.36
CA PRO A 29 -0.40 3.37 11.81
C PRO A 29 -1.27 2.23 12.34
N GLU A 30 -0.81 1.58 13.40
CA GLU A 30 -1.59 0.58 14.12
C GLU A 30 -2.86 1.23 14.69
N GLY A 31 -4.01 0.55 14.57
CA GLY A 31 -5.32 1.07 14.95
C GLY A 31 -6.01 1.95 13.90
N ALA A 32 -5.35 2.28 12.78
CA ALA A 32 -6.00 2.97 11.67
C ALA A 32 -6.99 2.05 10.93
N ASP A 33 -8.11 2.63 10.49
CA ASP A 33 -9.08 1.95 9.61
C ASP A 33 -8.53 1.88 8.18
N GLY A 34 -7.71 0.84 7.92
CA GLY A 34 -7.03 0.64 6.65
C GLY A 34 -7.95 0.63 5.43
N PRO A 35 -9.01 -0.21 5.40
CA PRO A 35 -9.95 -0.27 4.29
C PRO A 35 -10.54 1.10 3.92
N THR A 36 -11.03 1.85 4.90
CA THR A 36 -11.66 3.14 4.65
C THR A 36 -10.65 4.18 4.16
N LEU A 37 -9.50 4.30 4.82
CA LEU A 37 -8.47 5.27 4.46
C LEU A 37 -7.87 5.01 3.08
N LEU A 38 -7.60 3.75 2.77
CA LEU A 38 -6.98 3.37 1.49
C LEU A 38 -7.97 3.44 0.33
N ALA A 39 -9.26 3.16 0.56
CA ALA A 39 -10.30 3.35 -0.45
C ALA A 39 -10.49 4.84 -0.79
N ALA A 40 -10.52 5.70 0.24
CA ALA A 40 -10.60 7.15 0.05
C ALA A 40 -9.38 7.68 -0.71
N GLU A 41 -8.17 7.30 -0.31
CA GLU A 41 -6.95 7.74 -0.98
C GLU A 41 -6.86 7.21 -2.42
N LEU A 42 -7.32 5.99 -2.69
CA LEU A 42 -7.38 5.46 -4.05
C LEU A 42 -8.31 6.31 -4.93
N MET A 43 -9.46 6.74 -4.38
CA MET A 43 -10.39 7.64 -5.07
C MET A 43 -9.76 9.01 -5.29
N ASP A 44 -9.05 9.57 -4.33
CA ASP A 44 -8.40 10.88 -4.47
C ASP A 44 -7.31 10.88 -5.54
N VAL A 45 -6.52 9.80 -5.64
CA VAL A 45 -5.39 9.71 -6.57
C VAL A 45 -5.82 9.34 -7.99
N HIS A 46 -6.73 8.36 -8.13
CA HIS A 46 -7.09 7.79 -9.42
C HIS A 46 -8.50 8.13 -9.88
N GLY A 47 -9.31 8.72 -9.01
CA GLY A 47 -10.69 9.10 -9.31
C GLY A 47 -11.57 7.90 -9.66
N PRO A 48 -12.67 8.14 -10.41
CA PRO A 48 -13.65 7.10 -10.74
C PRO A 48 -13.12 6.01 -11.69
N LEU A 49 -11.91 6.17 -12.22
CA LEU A 49 -11.25 5.18 -13.09
C LEU A 49 -10.58 4.05 -12.31
N ALA A 50 -10.44 4.19 -10.98
CA ALA A 50 -9.99 3.12 -10.11
C ALA A 50 -11.17 2.39 -9.47
N ARG A 51 -11.07 1.07 -9.38
CA ARG A 51 -12.01 0.23 -8.63
C ARG A 51 -11.24 -0.67 -7.68
N VAL A 52 -11.53 -0.56 -6.39
CA VAL A 52 -11.04 -1.48 -5.37
C VAL A 52 -11.53 -2.89 -5.69
N VAL A 53 -10.60 -3.85 -5.69
CA VAL A 53 -10.89 -5.28 -5.75
C VAL A 53 -10.85 -5.83 -4.33
N GLU A 54 -9.76 -5.56 -3.60
CA GLU A 54 -9.58 -6.02 -2.23
C GLU A 54 -8.65 -5.05 -1.47
N ILE A 55 -8.97 -4.80 -0.20
CA ILE A 55 -8.06 -4.16 0.74
C ILE A 55 -7.90 -5.08 1.94
N ARG A 56 -6.67 -5.52 2.18
CA ARG A 56 -6.36 -6.44 3.28
C ARG A 56 -5.01 -6.16 3.90
N PRO A 57 -4.79 -6.62 5.14
CA PRO A 57 -3.45 -6.70 5.69
C PRO A 57 -2.51 -7.53 4.80
N ALA A 58 -1.25 -7.09 4.73
CA ALA A 58 -0.20 -7.90 4.12
C ALA A 58 0.06 -9.15 4.95
N SER A 59 0.34 -10.26 4.26
CA SER A 59 0.87 -11.46 4.89
C SER A 59 2.30 -11.22 5.41
N PRO A 60 2.79 -12.04 6.35
CA PRO A 60 4.17 -11.92 6.86
C PRO A 60 5.24 -12.01 5.76
N GLN A 61 4.98 -12.82 4.72
CA GLN A 61 5.88 -12.96 3.58
C GLN A 61 5.88 -11.69 2.72
N GLU A 62 4.70 -11.16 2.36
CA GLU A 62 4.59 -9.89 1.62
C GLU A 62 5.22 -8.73 2.37
N GLU A 63 5.08 -8.69 3.69
CA GLU A 63 5.73 -7.69 4.52
C GLU A 63 7.26 -7.82 4.51
N THR A 64 7.78 -9.05 4.58
CA THR A 64 9.21 -9.32 4.44
C THR A 64 9.73 -8.88 3.08
N ASP A 65 9.00 -9.19 2.00
CA ASP A 65 9.38 -8.82 0.64
C ASP A 65 9.27 -7.30 0.41
N TYR A 66 8.33 -6.63 1.06
CA TYR A 66 8.24 -5.16 1.08
C TYR A 66 9.47 -4.54 1.74
N LEU A 67 9.85 -5.02 2.92
CA LEU A 67 11.02 -4.53 3.65
C LEU A 67 12.33 -4.79 2.90
N ARG A 68 12.41 -5.88 2.14
CA ARG A 68 13.56 -6.21 1.28
C ARG A 68 13.58 -5.46 -0.05
N GLY A 69 12.49 -4.77 -0.42
CA GLY A 69 12.37 -4.08 -1.70
C GLY A 69 12.18 -5.03 -2.90
N ASN A 70 11.77 -6.27 -2.65
CA ASN A 70 11.53 -7.31 -3.66
C ASN A 70 10.17 -7.16 -4.35
N LEU A 71 9.24 -6.43 -3.73
CA LEU A 71 7.97 -6.12 -4.35
C LEU A 71 8.15 -5.05 -5.42
N PRO A 72 7.39 -5.13 -6.54
CA PRO A 72 7.44 -4.09 -7.55
C PRO A 72 7.16 -2.75 -6.89
N LYS A 73 8.15 -1.84 -6.96
CA LYS A 73 8.01 -0.46 -6.52
C LYS A 73 6.93 0.16 -7.37
N ASN A 74 5.69 0.11 -6.91
CA ASN A 74 4.63 0.79 -7.63
C ASN A 74 4.90 2.29 -7.45
N ILE A 75 5.45 2.90 -8.50
CA ILE A 75 5.87 4.32 -8.59
C ILE A 75 4.75 5.30 -8.21
N LEU A 76 3.52 4.79 -8.09
CA LEU A 76 2.31 5.51 -7.74
C LEU A 76 1.98 5.48 -6.24
N CYS A 77 2.82 4.91 -5.36
CA CYS A 77 2.75 5.22 -3.93
C CYS A 77 3.02 6.73 -3.74
N PRO A 78 2.05 7.58 -3.35
CA PRO A 78 2.30 9.01 -3.16
C PRO A 78 3.32 9.29 -2.03
N THR A 79 3.60 8.29 -1.17
CA THR A 79 4.61 8.34 -0.11
C THR A 79 5.95 7.70 -0.47
N GLY A 80 6.08 7.10 -1.66
CA GLY A 80 7.34 6.57 -2.16
C GLY A 80 8.25 7.72 -2.56
N ARG A 81 9.01 8.28 -1.61
CA ARG A 81 10.07 9.26 -1.90
C ARG A 81 10.83 8.80 -3.15
N ARG A 82 10.78 9.60 -4.22
CA ARG A 82 11.86 9.62 -5.20
C ARG A 82 13.10 9.97 -4.39
N GLY A 83 13.95 8.99 -4.11
CA GLY A 83 15.34 9.28 -3.83
C GLY A 83 15.85 9.95 -5.09
N SER A 84 15.99 11.27 -5.05
CA SER A 84 16.74 12.00 -6.06
C SER A 84 18.20 11.50 -6.06
N PRO A 85 18.87 11.54 -7.21
CA PRO A 85 20.23 11.05 -7.39
C PRO A 85 21.26 11.73 -6.47
#